data_AF-A0A4Q2RSQ0-F1
#
_entry.id   AF-A0A4Q2RSQ0-F1
#
_cell.length_a   1.000
_cell.length_b   1.000
_cell.length_c   1.000
_cell.angle_alpha   90.00
_cell.angle_beta   90.00
_cell.angle_gamma   90.00
#
_symmetry.space_group_name_H-M   'P 1'
#
loop_
_entity.id
_entity.type
_entity.pdbx_description
1 polymer ?
#
loop_
_entity_poly.entity_id
_entity_poly.type
_entity_poly.pdbx_seq_one_letter_code
_entity_poly.pdbx_strand_id
1 'polypeptide(L)'
;MGDVRSALYLDFDNVFSGLLKLDPVVAFQFAETPAKWLDRLRNESAVARRWLVLRCYMNPSGSVPDPRTEGARVSFFRFRSAFTDAGFEVVDCPRLSHTKNGADIRLVIDAVEALGADAHYDEFVIASGDSDMTPLLVRLRAADRGVTLMSPSDSAVVMQAVADRLIGGDDLVELIDTRVDDLEASLEIDVAATSSDGKAPTELTEDDARALFAERMTQLYEDADEPLNLASLGGRLRNELGPVTTASRWFGSGGFLRAVRALDLPRMRIEGHYVWDESRHTRPSNGSAEAAVVHPANVPEVVARVTADLKLTALTPASWTRIHSFLAAYVSTHEFNLNEITKAARDQLADDGVRINRKAPALVVQGAAYGGCPLFRQPPPTANEIAHAFVENLLARAAAADIELAQGDDVVVREWFGSPASD
;
A
#
# COMPACT_ATOMS: atom_id res chain seq x y z
N MET A 1 -28.65 -5.65 -8.98
CA MET A 1 -27.41 -5.15 -9.62
C MET A 1 -26.64 -6.38 -10.03
N GLY A 2 -26.36 -6.59 -11.32
CA GLY A 2 -25.64 -7.78 -11.78
C GLY A 2 -24.14 -7.68 -11.44
N ASP A 3 -23.44 -8.80 -11.42
CA ASP A 3 -21.98 -8.85 -11.25
C ASP A 3 -21.28 -8.08 -12.38
N VAL A 4 -20.17 -7.41 -12.05
CA VAL A 4 -19.30 -6.76 -13.05
C VAL A 4 -18.55 -7.83 -13.82
N ARG A 5 -18.79 -7.96 -15.12
CA ARG A 5 -18.11 -8.95 -15.98
C ARG A 5 -16.74 -8.43 -16.34
N SER A 6 -15.70 -9.05 -15.79
CA SER A 6 -14.34 -8.55 -15.93
C SER A 6 -13.43 -9.52 -16.68
N ALA A 7 -12.52 -8.95 -17.46
CA ALA A 7 -11.43 -9.66 -18.12
C ALA A 7 -10.09 -9.17 -17.55
N LEU A 8 -9.25 -10.08 -17.04
CA LEU A 8 -7.94 -9.76 -16.49
C LEU A 8 -6.83 -10.26 -17.41
N TYR A 9 -5.91 -9.36 -17.69
CA TYR A 9 -4.74 -9.57 -18.54
C TYR A 9 -3.49 -9.18 -17.76
N LEU A 10 -2.66 -10.18 -17.43
CA LEU A 10 -1.49 -10.02 -16.58
C LEU A 10 -0.20 -10.25 -17.35
N ASP A 11 0.64 -9.23 -17.43
CA ASP A 11 2.06 -9.36 -17.75
C ASP A 11 2.82 -9.81 -16.48
N PHE A 12 3.07 -11.11 -16.38
CA PHE A 12 3.68 -11.71 -15.20
C PHE A 12 5.09 -11.18 -14.97
N ASP A 13 5.90 -11.13 -16.03
CA ASP A 13 7.31 -10.77 -15.94
C ASP A 13 7.49 -9.37 -15.35
N ASN A 14 6.69 -8.40 -15.81
CA ASN A 14 6.75 -7.01 -15.38
C ASN A 14 6.21 -6.84 -13.95
N VAL A 15 5.04 -7.40 -13.65
CA VAL A 15 4.42 -7.27 -12.32
C VAL A 15 5.25 -7.98 -11.25
N PHE A 16 5.70 -9.22 -11.50
CA PHE A 16 6.52 -9.95 -10.54
C PHE A 16 7.86 -9.27 -10.29
N SER A 17 8.54 -8.81 -11.34
CA SER A 17 9.83 -8.12 -11.19
C SER A 17 9.69 -6.77 -10.49
N GLY A 18 8.59 -6.05 -10.71
CA GLY A 18 8.30 -4.80 -10.00
C GLY A 18 7.99 -5.04 -8.53
N LEU A 19 7.14 -6.02 -8.21
CA LEU A 19 6.87 -6.41 -6.82
C LEU A 19 8.14 -6.85 -6.09
N LEU A 20 9.04 -7.57 -6.76
CA LEU A 20 10.31 -8.02 -6.18
C LEU A 20 11.20 -6.84 -5.74
N LYS A 21 11.13 -5.71 -6.45
CA LYS A 21 11.83 -4.47 -6.04
C LYS A 21 11.19 -3.83 -4.82
N LEU A 22 9.87 -3.95 -4.65
CA LEU A 22 9.12 -3.33 -3.56
C LEU A 22 9.18 -4.14 -2.28
N ASP A 23 8.79 -5.41 -2.35
CA ASP A 23 8.76 -6.35 -1.23
C ASP A 23 8.88 -7.79 -1.75
N PRO A 24 10.02 -8.46 -1.53
CA PRO A 24 10.26 -9.81 -2.02
C PRO A 24 9.25 -10.83 -1.52
N VAL A 25 8.81 -10.73 -0.26
CA VAL A 25 7.86 -11.69 0.34
C VAL A 25 6.53 -11.59 -0.40
N VAL A 26 6.06 -10.37 -0.63
CA VAL A 26 4.81 -10.10 -1.35
C VAL A 26 4.92 -10.53 -2.81
N ALA A 27 6.08 -10.35 -3.46
CA ALA A 27 6.30 -10.83 -4.82
C ALA A 27 6.15 -12.36 -4.93
N PHE A 28 6.69 -13.12 -3.96
CA PHE A 28 6.49 -14.57 -3.93
C PHE A 28 5.04 -14.94 -3.61
N GLN A 29 4.38 -14.27 -2.67
CA GLN A 29 2.94 -14.51 -2.40
C GLN A 29 2.07 -14.28 -3.64
N PHE A 30 2.34 -13.22 -4.40
CA PHE A 30 1.70 -12.94 -5.69
C PHE A 30 1.79 -14.11 -6.66
N ALA A 31 2.98 -14.70 -6.78
CA ALA A 31 3.27 -15.73 -7.75
C ALA A 31 2.90 -17.16 -7.28
N GLU A 32 2.97 -17.42 -5.98
CA GLU A 32 2.75 -18.75 -5.37
C GLU A 32 1.30 -18.96 -4.94
N THR A 33 0.56 -17.88 -4.63
CA THR A 33 -0.83 -17.97 -4.14
C THR A 33 -1.81 -17.05 -4.89
N PRO A 34 -1.87 -17.11 -6.24
CA PRO A 34 -2.66 -16.14 -7.00
C PRO A 34 -4.16 -16.15 -6.72
N ALA A 35 -4.71 -17.29 -6.30
CA ALA A 35 -6.11 -17.40 -5.89
C ALA A 35 -6.47 -16.43 -4.74
N LYS A 36 -5.56 -16.21 -3.77
CA LYS A 36 -5.82 -15.37 -2.60
C LYS A 36 -6.05 -13.91 -2.99
N TRP A 37 -5.12 -13.31 -3.72
CA TRP A 37 -5.27 -11.90 -4.14
C TRP A 37 -6.35 -11.74 -5.19
N LEU A 38 -6.61 -12.76 -6.04
CA LEU A 38 -7.71 -12.75 -7.00
C LEU A 38 -9.07 -12.72 -6.30
N ASP A 39 -9.23 -13.49 -5.21
CA ASP A 39 -10.45 -13.51 -4.40
C ASP A 39 -10.65 -12.19 -3.63
N ARG A 40 -9.57 -11.61 -3.07
CA ARG A 40 -9.64 -10.27 -2.46
C ARG A 40 -10.06 -9.21 -3.48
N LEU A 41 -9.44 -9.23 -4.66
CA LEU A 41 -9.73 -8.32 -5.75
C LEU A 41 -11.16 -8.50 -6.31
N ARG A 42 -11.72 -9.72 -6.25
CA ARG A 42 -13.13 -9.99 -6.59
C ARG A 42 -14.11 -9.32 -5.63
N ASN A 43 -13.75 -9.26 -4.35
CA ASN A 43 -14.63 -8.89 -3.23
C ASN A 43 -14.41 -7.46 -2.72
N GLU A 44 -13.52 -6.70 -3.37
CA GLU A 44 -13.12 -5.37 -2.92
C GLU A 44 -14.24 -4.31 -3.03
N SER A 45 -15.18 -4.51 -3.95
CA SER A 45 -16.29 -3.58 -4.21
C SER A 45 -17.63 -4.15 -3.77
N ALA A 46 -18.60 -3.27 -3.51
CA ALA A 46 -19.97 -3.66 -3.14
C ALA A 46 -20.70 -4.44 -4.25
N VAL A 47 -20.23 -4.36 -5.49
CA VAL A 47 -20.67 -5.20 -6.61
C VAL A 47 -19.64 -6.29 -6.82
N ALA A 48 -20.09 -7.54 -6.79
CA ALA A 48 -19.21 -8.68 -7.01
C ALA A 48 -18.67 -8.66 -8.44
N ARG A 49 -17.39 -9.00 -8.58
CA ARG A 49 -16.77 -9.18 -9.89
C ARG A 49 -16.96 -10.63 -10.36
N ARG A 50 -17.31 -10.81 -11.63
CA ARG A 50 -17.31 -12.11 -12.30
C ARG A 50 -16.19 -12.15 -13.33
N TRP A 51 -15.17 -12.95 -13.05
CA TRP A 51 -14.07 -13.19 -13.98
C TRP A 51 -14.52 -14.04 -15.17
N LEU A 52 -14.46 -13.48 -16.37
CA LEU A 52 -14.73 -14.19 -17.63
C LEU A 52 -13.46 -14.56 -18.38
N VAL A 53 -12.40 -13.78 -18.19
CA VAL A 53 -11.06 -14.05 -18.74
C VAL A 53 -10.04 -13.83 -17.63
N LEU A 54 -9.14 -14.79 -17.46
CA LEU A 54 -7.96 -14.70 -16.61
C LEU A 54 -6.78 -15.18 -17.46
N ARG A 55 -5.95 -14.26 -17.96
CA ARG A 55 -4.78 -14.60 -18.78
C ARG A 55 -3.50 -14.09 -18.13
N CYS A 56 -2.52 -14.98 -18.03
CA CYS A 56 -1.20 -14.70 -17.51
C CYS A 56 -0.17 -14.90 -18.63
N TYR A 57 0.39 -13.81 -19.13
CA TYR A 57 1.44 -13.80 -20.14
C TYR A 57 2.78 -13.94 -19.44
N MET A 58 3.48 -15.04 -19.71
CA MET A 58 4.69 -15.41 -18.99
C MET A 58 5.78 -15.81 -19.97
N ASN A 59 7.01 -15.35 -19.73
CA ASN A 59 8.17 -15.87 -20.44
C ASN A 59 8.64 -17.19 -19.81
N PRO A 60 8.52 -18.35 -20.50
CA PRO A 60 8.91 -19.64 -19.93
C PRO A 60 10.42 -19.76 -19.65
N SER A 61 11.25 -18.94 -20.28
CA SER A 61 12.70 -18.85 -20.01
C SER A 61 13.05 -17.60 -19.17
N GLY A 62 12.05 -16.86 -18.70
CA GLY A 62 12.22 -15.69 -17.85
C GLY A 62 12.73 -16.07 -16.47
N SER A 63 13.58 -15.22 -15.91
CA SER A 63 14.07 -15.37 -14.55
C SER A 63 14.51 -14.04 -13.96
N VAL A 64 14.56 -13.98 -12.63
CA VAL A 64 15.09 -12.87 -11.84
C VAL A 64 16.14 -13.38 -10.86
N PRO A 65 17.08 -12.55 -10.39
CA PRO A 65 17.91 -12.88 -9.23
C PRO A 65 17.04 -13.27 -8.03
N ASP A 66 17.44 -14.29 -7.27
CA ASP A 66 16.76 -14.63 -6.01
C ASP A 66 17.28 -13.69 -4.90
N PRO A 67 16.44 -12.85 -4.29
CA PRO A 67 16.89 -11.96 -3.22
C PRO A 67 17.28 -12.72 -1.93
N ARG A 68 16.93 -14.00 -1.80
CA ARG A 68 17.22 -14.83 -0.61
C ARG A 68 18.54 -15.57 -0.73
N THR A 69 19.06 -15.76 -1.94
CA THR A 69 20.23 -16.61 -2.20
C THR A 69 21.14 -15.97 -3.24
N GLU A 70 22.31 -15.53 -2.80
CA GLU A 70 23.30 -14.88 -3.66
C GLU A 70 23.69 -15.78 -4.86
N GLY A 71 23.72 -15.19 -6.06
CA GLY A 71 24.03 -15.90 -7.31
C GLY A 71 22.93 -16.83 -7.83
N ALA A 72 21.87 -17.08 -7.06
CA ALA A 72 20.74 -17.90 -7.52
C ALA A 72 19.75 -17.08 -8.36
N ARG A 73 18.95 -17.80 -9.16
CA ARG A 73 17.89 -17.22 -9.98
C ARG A 73 16.58 -17.97 -9.78
N VAL A 74 15.49 -17.22 -9.77
CA VAL A 74 14.13 -17.76 -9.75
C VAL A 74 13.61 -17.79 -11.18
N SER A 75 13.33 -19.00 -11.68
CA SER A 75 12.67 -19.18 -12.98
C SER A 75 11.17 -18.90 -12.87
N PHE A 76 10.62 -18.14 -13.81
CA PHE A 76 9.17 -17.84 -13.83
C PHE A 76 8.32 -19.07 -14.08
N PHE A 77 8.84 -20.04 -14.86
CA PHE A 77 8.16 -21.29 -15.16
C PHE A 77 7.69 -22.04 -13.90
N ARG A 78 8.41 -21.89 -12.77
CA ARG A 78 8.06 -22.55 -11.51
C ARG A 78 6.68 -22.15 -10.97
N PHE A 79 6.18 -20.97 -11.34
CA PHE A 79 4.92 -20.43 -10.85
C PHE A 79 3.72 -20.81 -11.73
N ARG A 80 3.95 -21.47 -12.87
CA ARG A 80 2.90 -21.81 -13.84
C ARG A 80 1.75 -22.61 -13.21
N SER A 81 2.06 -23.61 -12.38
CA SER A 81 1.05 -24.45 -11.74
C SER A 81 0.14 -23.63 -10.84
N ALA A 82 0.70 -22.74 -10.01
CA ALA A 82 -0.09 -21.90 -9.11
C ALA A 82 -1.11 -21.03 -9.86
N PHE A 83 -0.74 -20.44 -11.00
CA PHE A 83 -1.67 -19.67 -11.83
C PHE A 83 -2.72 -20.56 -12.52
N THR A 84 -2.30 -21.72 -13.03
CA THR A 84 -3.23 -22.67 -13.67
C THR A 84 -4.27 -23.17 -12.66
N ASP A 85 -3.84 -23.51 -11.45
CA ASP A 85 -4.69 -23.96 -10.34
C ASP A 85 -5.65 -22.85 -9.88
N ALA A 86 -5.24 -21.58 -9.98
CA ALA A 86 -6.08 -20.41 -9.72
C ALA A 86 -7.01 -20.03 -10.88
N GLY A 87 -7.05 -20.82 -11.96
CA GLY A 87 -7.97 -20.63 -13.09
C GLY A 87 -7.47 -19.71 -14.20
N PHE A 88 -6.18 -19.35 -14.21
CA PHE A 88 -5.60 -18.59 -15.31
C PHE A 88 -5.24 -19.49 -16.50
N GLU A 89 -5.49 -18.99 -17.70
CA GLU A 89 -4.81 -19.46 -18.90
C GLU A 89 -3.40 -18.84 -18.93
N VAL A 90 -2.36 -19.67 -18.78
CA VAL A 90 -0.97 -19.24 -18.87
C VAL A 90 -0.48 -19.30 -20.33
N VAL A 91 -0.24 -18.13 -20.92
CA VAL A 91 0.18 -17.93 -22.31
C VAL A 91 1.70 -17.79 -22.36
N ASP A 92 2.35 -18.75 -23.03
CA ASP A 92 3.81 -18.75 -23.18
C ASP A 92 4.26 -17.67 -24.18
N CYS A 93 5.07 -16.74 -23.69
CA CYS A 93 5.62 -15.61 -24.43
C CYS A 93 7.15 -15.73 -24.49
N PRO A 94 7.71 -16.65 -25.30
CA PRO A 94 9.15 -16.79 -25.44
C PRO A 94 9.77 -15.52 -26.06
N ARG A 95 11.04 -15.25 -25.75
CA ARG A 95 11.78 -14.16 -26.39
C ARG A 95 12.02 -14.50 -27.86
N LEU A 96 11.32 -13.82 -28.77
CA LEU A 96 11.50 -13.95 -30.21
C LEU A 96 12.68 -13.12 -30.74
N SER A 97 13.17 -12.14 -29.98
CA SER A 97 14.36 -11.33 -30.29
C SER A 97 15.04 -10.85 -29.00
N HIS A 98 16.08 -10.02 -29.12
CA HIS A 98 16.71 -9.35 -27.97
C HIS A 98 15.79 -8.33 -27.26
N THR A 99 14.65 -7.94 -27.86
CA THR A 99 13.69 -7.00 -27.27
C THR A 99 12.69 -7.72 -26.35
N LYS A 100 12.20 -7.03 -25.32
CA LYS A 100 11.36 -7.59 -24.24
C LYS A 100 9.86 -7.65 -24.57
N ASN A 101 9.43 -7.27 -25.77
CA ASN A 101 8.06 -6.81 -26.00
C ASN A 101 7.07 -7.92 -26.43
N GLY A 102 7.45 -9.19 -26.35
CA GLY A 102 6.62 -10.30 -26.85
C GLY A 102 5.34 -10.52 -26.05
N ALA A 103 5.45 -10.44 -24.72
CA ALA A 103 4.30 -10.56 -23.82
C ALA A 103 3.33 -9.39 -24.00
N ASP A 104 3.87 -8.17 -24.06
CA ASP A 104 3.11 -6.92 -24.26
C ASP A 104 2.28 -6.94 -25.54
N ILE A 105 2.92 -7.27 -26.68
CA ILE A 105 2.24 -7.35 -27.97
C ILE A 105 1.12 -8.38 -27.92
N ARG A 106 1.38 -9.56 -27.34
CA ARG A 106 0.38 -10.62 -27.28
C ARG A 106 -0.79 -10.26 -26.38
N LEU A 107 -0.50 -9.67 -25.21
CA LEU A 107 -1.50 -9.16 -24.28
C LEU A 107 -2.42 -8.14 -24.97
N VAL A 108 -1.84 -7.16 -25.67
CA VAL A 108 -2.60 -6.11 -26.36
C VAL A 108 -3.50 -6.70 -27.45
N ILE A 109 -2.99 -7.64 -28.25
CA ILE A 109 -3.77 -8.30 -29.30
C ILE A 109 -4.97 -9.02 -28.69
N ASP A 110 -4.73 -9.87 -27.68
CA ASP A 110 -5.77 -10.67 -27.03
C ASP A 110 -6.83 -9.78 -26.33
N ALA A 111 -6.42 -8.64 -25.74
CA ALA A 111 -7.35 -7.69 -25.13
C ALA A 111 -8.21 -6.95 -26.17
N VAL A 112 -7.62 -6.57 -27.31
CA VAL A 112 -8.37 -5.96 -28.43
C VAL A 112 -9.33 -6.96 -29.08
N GLU A 113 -8.94 -8.23 -29.22
CA GLU A 113 -9.82 -9.28 -29.71
C GLU A 113 -11.02 -9.48 -28.77
N ALA A 114 -10.78 -9.53 -27.46
CA ALA A 114 -11.88 -9.63 -26.48
C ALA A 114 -12.79 -8.39 -26.49
N LEU A 115 -12.24 -7.20 -26.74
CA LEU A 115 -13.04 -5.98 -26.89
C LEU A 115 -14.04 -6.08 -28.05
N GLY A 116 -13.66 -6.77 -29.13
CA GLY A 116 -14.48 -6.99 -30.32
C GLY A 116 -15.33 -8.26 -30.31
N ALA A 117 -15.28 -9.06 -29.25
CA ALA A 117 -16.03 -10.32 -29.14
C ALA A 117 -17.52 -10.09 -28.86
N ASP A 118 -18.34 -11.10 -29.13
CA ASP A 118 -19.78 -11.08 -28.80
C ASP A 118 -20.04 -10.96 -27.29
N ALA A 119 -19.09 -11.44 -26.46
CA ALA A 119 -19.15 -11.32 -25.02
C ALA A 119 -18.92 -9.87 -24.58
N HIS A 120 -19.88 -9.30 -23.86
CA HIS A 120 -19.71 -7.99 -23.23
C HIS A 120 -18.96 -8.12 -21.90
N TYR A 121 -17.83 -7.44 -21.81
CA TYR A 121 -17.05 -7.23 -20.59
C TYR A 121 -17.33 -5.80 -20.12
N ASP A 122 -17.70 -5.63 -18.85
CA ASP A 122 -17.91 -4.31 -18.24
C ASP A 122 -16.58 -3.65 -17.88
N GLU A 123 -15.56 -4.46 -17.57
CA GLU A 123 -14.26 -4.01 -17.10
C GLU A 123 -13.10 -4.84 -17.66
N PHE A 124 -12.00 -4.15 -17.95
CA PHE A 124 -10.70 -4.74 -18.26
C PHE A 124 -9.72 -4.40 -17.13
N VAL A 125 -9.14 -5.45 -16.53
CA VAL A 125 -8.05 -5.33 -15.57
C VAL A 125 -6.75 -5.59 -16.31
N ILE A 126 -5.96 -4.54 -16.51
CA ILE A 126 -4.63 -4.63 -17.15
C ILE A 126 -3.58 -4.59 -16.06
N ALA A 127 -2.89 -5.69 -15.85
CA ALA A 127 -1.81 -5.81 -14.87
C ALA A 127 -0.45 -5.73 -15.60
N SER A 128 0.12 -4.53 -15.65
CA SER A 128 1.42 -4.24 -16.25
C SER A 128 1.99 -2.93 -15.70
N GLY A 129 3.32 -2.79 -15.75
CA GLY A 129 4.03 -1.54 -15.47
C GLY A 129 4.56 -0.82 -16.70
N ASP A 130 4.22 -1.27 -17.91
CA ASP A 130 4.69 -0.63 -19.14
C ASP A 130 3.76 0.49 -19.60
N SER A 131 4.32 1.67 -19.84
CA SER A 131 3.60 2.83 -20.40
C SER A 131 3.13 2.59 -21.84
N ASP A 132 3.73 1.63 -22.56
CA ASP A 132 3.33 1.24 -23.91
C ASP A 132 1.91 0.66 -23.97
N MET A 133 1.29 0.38 -22.81
CA MET A 133 -0.12 0.00 -22.69
C MET A 133 -1.10 1.17 -22.93
N THR A 134 -0.64 2.42 -22.92
CA THR A 134 -1.50 3.61 -23.04
C THR A 134 -2.47 3.56 -24.22
N PRO A 135 -2.06 3.19 -25.46
CA PRO A 135 -2.99 3.09 -26.59
C PRO A 135 -4.10 2.04 -26.40
N LEU A 136 -3.81 0.93 -25.71
CA LEU A 136 -4.83 -0.07 -25.36
C LEU A 136 -5.85 0.53 -24.39
N LEU A 137 -5.39 1.19 -23.32
CA LEU A 137 -6.29 1.80 -22.33
C LEU A 137 -7.21 2.84 -22.96
N VAL A 138 -6.68 3.67 -23.87
CA VAL A 138 -7.46 4.66 -24.63
C VAL A 138 -8.55 3.99 -25.47
N ARG A 139 -8.25 2.86 -26.13
CA ARG A 139 -9.25 2.11 -26.92
C ARG A 139 -10.33 1.48 -26.06
N LEU A 140 -9.97 0.90 -24.92
CA LEU A 140 -10.93 0.33 -23.96
C LEU A 140 -11.90 1.41 -23.47
N ARG A 141 -11.37 2.57 -23.06
CA ARG A 141 -12.18 3.71 -22.65
C ARG A 141 -13.06 4.24 -23.77
N ALA A 142 -12.55 4.34 -24.99
CA ALA A 142 -13.33 4.78 -26.15
C ALA A 142 -14.49 3.83 -26.49
N ALA A 143 -14.40 2.57 -26.09
CA ALA A 143 -15.44 1.57 -26.23
C ALA A 143 -16.41 1.49 -25.02
N ASP A 144 -16.34 2.46 -24.10
CA ASP A 144 -17.15 2.53 -22.89
C ASP A 144 -16.95 1.29 -22.00
N ARG A 145 -15.69 1.00 -21.67
CA ARG A 145 -15.27 -0.09 -20.77
C ARG A 145 -14.56 0.50 -19.57
N GLY A 146 -14.87 -0.03 -18.38
CA GLY A 146 -14.10 0.27 -17.18
C GLY A 146 -12.68 -0.25 -17.29
N VAL A 147 -11.70 0.55 -16.89
CA VAL A 147 -10.28 0.19 -16.94
C VAL A 147 -9.68 0.26 -15.54
N THR A 148 -9.29 -0.91 -15.02
CA THR A 148 -8.48 -1.02 -13.80
C THR A 148 -7.04 -1.36 -14.19
N LEU A 149 -6.11 -0.44 -13.94
CA LEU A 149 -4.68 -0.66 -14.12
C LEU A 149 -4.07 -1.15 -12.80
N MET A 150 -3.38 -2.28 -12.82
CA MET A 150 -2.66 -2.84 -11.68
C MET A 150 -1.16 -2.81 -11.95
N SER A 151 -0.40 -2.06 -11.16
CA SER A 151 1.01 -1.85 -11.44
C SER A 151 1.86 -1.64 -10.20
N PRO A 152 2.97 -2.40 -10.04
CA PRO A 152 3.99 -2.07 -9.04
C PRO A 152 4.90 -0.91 -9.47
N SER A 153 4.82 -0.47 -10.73
CA SER A 153 5.65 0.62 -11.25
C SER A 153 5.14 1.97 -10.75
N ASP A 154 6.06 2.79 -10.27
CA ASP A 154 5.78 4.17 -9.88
C ASP A 154 5.53 5.09 -11.10
N SER A 155 5.92 4.66 -12.32
CA SER A 155 5.66 5.35 -13.58
C SER A 155 4.22 5.19 -14.10
N ALA A 156 3.46 4.21 -13.59
CA ALA A 156 2.09 3.95 -14.02
C ALA A 156 1.13 5.13 -13.74
N VAL A 157 1.53 6.08 -12.89
CA VAL A 157 0.78 7.32 -12.60
C VAL A 157 0.49 8.12 -13.88
N VAL A 158 1.35 8.04 -14.89
CA VAL A 158 1.15 8.72 -16.19
C VAL A 158 -0.07 8.17 -16.93
N MET A 159 -0.35 6.86 -16.78
CA MET A 159 -1.51 6.20 -17.38
C MET A 159 -2.81 6.43 -16.58
N GLN A 160 -2.75 7.03 -15.39
CA GLN A 160 -3.92 7.24 -14.55
C GLN A 160 -4.98 8.14 -15.21
N ALA A 161 -4.59 9.03 -16.14
CA ALA A 161 -5.55 9.88 -16.85
C ALA A 161 -6.42 9.10 -17.86
N VAL A 162 -6.03 7.86 -18.20
CA VAL A 162 -6.75 7.00 -19.15
C VAL A 162 -7.35 5.75 -18.51
N ALA A 163 -7.04 5.47 -17.26
CA ALA A 163 -7.64 4.40 -16.47
C ALA A 163 -8.68 4.97 -15.49
N ASP A 164 -9.79 4.26 -15.29
CA ASP A 164 -10.79 4.62 -14.28
C ASP A 164 -10.28 4.36 -12.85
N ARG A 165 -9.38 3.38 -12.73
CA ARG A 165 -8.78 2.99 -11.46
C ARG A 165 -7.32 2.59 -11.64
N LEU A 166 -6.48 3.02 -10.69
CA LEU A 166 -5.09 2.58 -10.55
C LEU A 166 -4.94 1.88 -9.20
N ILE A 167 -4.50 0.63 -9.21
CA ILE A 167 -3.96 -0.10 -8.07
C ILE A 167 -2.44 0.00 -8.19
N GLY A 168 -1.88 1.03 -7.53
CA GLY A 168 -0.44 1.34 -7.56
C GLY A 168 0.37 0.43 -6.63
N GLY A 169 1.69 0.62 -6.56
CA GLY A 169 2.57 -0.32 -5.86
C GLY A 169 2.26 -0.59 -4.39
N ASP A 170 1.82 0.43 -3.63
CA ASP A 170 1.44 0.31 -2.22
C ASP A 170 0.10 -0.39 -2.06
N ASP A 171 -0.90 0.07 -2.81
CA ASP A 171 -2.24 -0.53 -2.82
C ASP A 171 -2.18 -2.00 -3.32
N LEU A 172 -1.29 -2.30 -4.26
CA LEU A 172 -1.06 -3.66 -4.77
C LEU A 172 -0.36 -4.54 -3.75
N VAL A 173 0.65 -4.01 -3.05
CA VAL A 173 1.31 -4.74 -1.96
C VAL A 173 0.30 -5.05 -0.85
N GLU A 174 -0.54 -4.10 -0.45
CA GLU A 174 -1.61 -4.31 0.52
C GLU A 174 -2.62 -5.36 0.06
N LEU A 175 -3.01 -5.34 -1.21
CA LEU A 175 -3.93 -6.33 -1.79
C LEU A 175 -3.38 -7.76 -1.69
N ILE A 176 -2.07 -7.95 -1.87
CA ILE A 176 -1.43 -9.27 -1.95
C ILE A 176 -0.96 -9.77 -0.57
N ASP A 177 -0.48 -8.88 0.30
CA ASP A 177 0.18 -9.24 1.54
C ASP A 177 -0.73 -10.05 2.47
N THR A 178 -0.32 -11.28 2.78
CA THR A 178 -1.06 -12.16 3.71
C THR A 178 -0.42 -12.24 5.09
N ARG A 179 0.71 -11.58 5.34
CA ARG A 179 1.42 -11.70 6.62
C ARG A 179 0.54 -11.30 7.81
N VAL A 180 -0.33 -10.30 7.64
CA VAL A 180 -1.28 -9.88 8.67
C VAL A 180 -2.33 -10.97 8.94
N ASP A 181 -2.96 -11.50 7.90
CA ASP A 181 -3.94 -12.59 8.01
C ASP A 181 -3.31 -13.86 8.64
N ASP A 182 -2.07 -14.17 8.26
CA ASP A 182 -1.33 -15.34 8.75
C ASP A 182 -0.92 -15.16 10.23
N LEU A 183 -0.54 -13.93 10.63
CA LEU A 183 -0.28 -13.58 12.04
C LEU A 183 -1.56 -13.68 12.87
N GLU A 184 -2.67 -13.10 12.41
CA GLU A 184 -3.98 -13.19 13.09
C GLU A 184 -4.43 -14.66 13.23
N ALA A 185 -4.33 -15.46 12.16
CA ALA A 185 -4.66 -16.88 12.21
C ALA A 185 -3.72 -17.68 13.13
N SER A 186 -2.42 -17.36 13.16
CA SER A 186 -1.46 -18.01 14.07
C SER A 186 -1.74 -17.69 15.54
N LEU A 187 -2.15 -16.45 15.85
CA LEU A 187 -2.57 -16.05 17.19
C LEU A 187 -3.86 -16.76 17.59
N GLU A 188 -4.81 -16.94 16.66
CA GLU A 188 -6.03 -17.74 16.90
C GLU A 188 -5.71 -19.22 17.17
N ILE A 189 -4.74 -19.79 16.44
CA ILE A 189 -4.28 -21.18 16.64
C ILE A 189 -3.51 -21.34 17.95
N ASP A 190 -2.65 -20.40 18.33
CA ASP A 190 -1.89 -20.45 19.60
C ASP A 190 -2.82 -20.25 20.80
N VAL A 191 -3.86 -19.43 20.69
CA VAL A 191 -4.93 -19.32 21.69
C VAL A 191 -5.72 -20.64 21.76
N ALA A 192 -5.97 -21.30 20.64
CA ALA A 192 -6.61 -22.61 20.62
C ALA A 192 -5.71 -23.74 21.17
N ALA A 193 -4.39 -23.70 20.94
CA ALA A 193 -3.44 -24.72 21.41
C ALA A 193 -3.09 -24.56 22.89
N THR A 194 -3.04 -23.33 23.41
CA THR A 194 -2.89 -23.07 24.86
C THR A 194 -4.15 -23.40 25.67
N SER A 195 -5.28 -23.69 25.00
CA SER A 195 -6.52 -24.15 25.63
C SER A 195 -6.58 -25.66 25.92
N SER A 196 -5.55 -26.44 25.55
CA SER A 196 -5.51 -27.90 25.79
C SER A 196 -5.00 -28.32 27.18
N ASP A 197 -4.61 -27.40 28.05
CA ASP A 197 -4.34 -27.67 29.47
C ASP A 197 -5.51 -27.20 30.34
N GLY A 198 -6.57 -28.02 30.43
CA GLY A 198 -7.37 -28.24 31.64
C GLY A 198 -8.03 -27.06 32.37
N LYS A 199 -8.03 -25.84 31.83
CA LYS A 199 -8.82 -24.67 32.25
C LYS A 199 -8.89 -23.72 31.05
N ALA A 200 -10.06 -23.63 30.43
CA ALA A 200 -10.31 -22.70 29.34
C ALA A 200 -9.86 -21.27 29.71
N PRO A 201 -9.09 -20.56 28.87
CA PRO A 201 -9.13 -19.11 28.90
C PRO A 201 -10.54 -18.73 28.49
N THR A 202 -11.31 -18.18 29.42
CA THR A 202 -12.68 -17.75 29.17
C THR A 202 -12.64 -16.72 28.04
N GLU A 203 -13.06 -17.11 26.83
CA GLU A 203 -13.45 -16.14 25.81
C GLU A 203 -14.44 -15.20 26.48
N LEU A 204 -14.11 -13.91 26.52
CA LEU A 204 -15.00 -12.91 27.07
C LEU A 204 -16.29 -12.96 26.25
N THR A 205 -17.41 -13.21 26.92
CA THR A 205 -18.71 -13.07 26.27
C THR A 205 -18.87 -11.63 25.80
N GLU A 206 -19.75 -11.37 24.83
CA GLU A 206 -19.99 -9.99 24.35
C GLU A 206 -20.36 -9.05 25.52
N ASP A 207 -21.04 -9.58 26.54
CA ASP A 207 -21.41 -8.82 27.74
C ASP A 207 -20.22 -8.56 28.66
N ASP A 208 -19.32 -9.53 28.87
CA ASP A 208 -18.11 -9.35 29.68
C ASP A 208 -17.14 -8.38 29.00
N ALA A 209 -16.99 -8.50 27.67
CA ALA A 209 -16.15 -7.59 26.89
C ALA A 209 -16.73 -6.16 26.85
N ARG A 210 -18.06 -6.02 26.83
CA ARG A 210 -18.74 -4.72 26.94
C ARG A 210 -18.51 -4.10 28.33
N ALA A 211 -18.58 -4.90 29.39
CA ALA A 211 -18.32 -4.45 30.75
C ALA A 211 -16.86 -4.00 30.93
N LEU A 212 -15.91 -4.80 30.46
CA LEU A 212 -14.48 -4.46 30.48
C LEU A 212 -14.17 -3.23 29.62
N PHE A 213 -14.80 -3.10 28.46
CA PHE A 213 -14.69 -1.89 27.63
C PHE A 213 -15.10 -0.64 28.41
N ALA A 214 -16.27 -0.69 29.08
CA ALA A 214 -16.77 0.43 29.86
C ALA A 214 -15.84 0.77 31.03
N GLU A 215 -15.38 -0.24 31.77
CA GLU A 215 -14.43 -0.07 32.87
C GLU A 215 -13.12 0.56 32.39
N ARG A 216 -12.50 -0.01 31.35
CA ARG A 216 -11.20 0.46 30.84
C ARG A 216 -11.26 1.83 30.21
N MET A 217 -12.29 2.11 29.42
CA MET A 217 -12.50 3.44 28.86
C MET A 217 -12.67 4.49 29.95
N THR A 218 -13.42 4.15 31.01
CA THR A 218 -13.64 5.06 32.16
C THR A 218 -12.33 5.32 32.88
N GLN A 219 -11.57 4.26 33.22
CA GLN A 219 -10.25 4.37 33.86
C GLN A 219 -9.29 5.23 33.02
N LEU A 220 -9.13 4.92 31.74
CA LEU A 220 -8.24 5.69 30.85
C LEU A 220 -8.67 7.15 30.72
N TYR A 221 -9.98 7.41 30.70
CA TYR A 221 -10.52 8.77 30.65
C TYR A 221 -10.28 9.54 31.95
N GLU A 222 -10.45 8.89 33.11
CA GLU A 222 -10.22 9.49 34.42
C GLU A 222 -8.74 9.72 34.72
N ASP A 223 -7.87 8.78 34.35
CA ASP A 223 -6.41 8.85 34.58
C ASP A 223 -5.67 9.70 33.55
N ALA A 224 -6.33 10.14 32.48
CA ALA A 224 -5.71 10.98 31.46
C ALA A 224 -5.36 12.36 32.03
N ASP A 225 -4.09 12.76 31.87
CA ASP A 225 -3.62 14.12 32.11
C ASP A 225 -3.75 15.02 30.85
N GLU A 226 -4.01 14.41 29.68
CA GLU A 226 -4.12 15.08 28.37
C GLU A 226 -5.28 14.51 27.52
N PRO A 227 -5.77 15.24 26.49
CA PRO A 227 -6.80 14.72 25.58
C PRO A 227 -6.39 13.41 24.89
N LEU A 228 -7.27 12.41 24.93
CA LEU A 228 -6.98 11.07 24.42
C LEU A 228 -7.30 10.95 22.93
N ASN A 229 -6.37 10.40 22.14
CA ASN A 229 -6.58 10.11 20.72
C ASN A 229 -7.44 8.85 20.53
N LEU A 230 -8.56 9.00 19.82
CA LEU A 230 -9.55 7.94 19.58
C LEU A 230 -9.02 6.79 18.72
N ALA A 231 -8.09 7.04 17.79
CA ALA A 231 -7.51 5.99 16.95
C ALA A 231 -6.58 5.09 17.77
N SER A 232 -5.69 5.70 18.57
CA SER A 232 -4.77 4.99 19.46
C SER A 232 -5.52 4.22 20.54
N LEU A 233 -6.54 4.83 21.17
CA LEU A 233 -7.42 4.17 22.13
C LEU A 233 -8.17 2.98 21.51
N GLY A 234 -8.72 3.16 20.31
CA GLY A 234 -9.47 2.11 19.61
C GLY A 234 -8.60 0.92 19.20
N GLY A 235 -7.31 1.15 18.92
CA GLY A 235 -6.33 0.08 18.71
C GLY A 235 -5.98 -0.64 20.01
N ARG A 236 -5.66 0.11 21.07
CA ARG A 236 -5.30 -0.44 22.38
C ARG A 236 -6.39 -1.33 22.97
N LEU A 237 -7.64 -0.86 22.97
CA LEU A 237 -8.77 -1.61 23.52
C LEU A 237 -9.17 -2.80 22.68
N ARG A 238 -8.96 -2.74 21.36
CA ARG A 238 -9.14 -3.91 20.50
C ARG A 238 -8.14 -5.01 20.81
N ASN A 239 -6.89 -4.64 21.06
CA ASN A 239 -5.85 -5.60 21.45
C ASN A 239 -6.12 -6.20 22.84
N GLU A 240 -6.70 -5.43 23.76
CA GLU A 240 -7.01 -5.90 25.13
C GLU A 240 -8.30 -6.74 25.21
N LEU A 241 -9.34 -6.37 24.47
CA LEU A 241 -10.66 -7.03 24.51
C LEU A 241 -10.79 -8.17 23.50
N GLY A 242 -9.90 -8.22 22.51
CA GLY A 242 -9.84 -9.28 21.51
C GLY A 242 -10.87 -9.21 20.39
N PRO A 243 -11.03 -10.31 19.62
CA PRO A 243 -11.75 -10.35 18.35
C PRO A 243 -13.25 -9.99 18.44
N VAL A 244 -13.84 -10.16 19.62
CA VAL A 244 -15.26 -9.86 19.90
C VAL A 244 -15.62 -8.42 19.53
N THR A 245 -14.68 -7.47 19.66
CA THR A 245 -14.88 -6.06 19.30
C THR A 245 -15.08 -5.85 17.80
N THR A 246 -14.39 -6.62 16.95
CA THR A 246 -14.54 -6.57 15.50
C THR A 246 -15.80 -7.33 15.06
N ALA A 247 -16.01 -8.54 15.59
CA ALA A 247 -17.12 -9.40 15.20
C ALA A 247 -18.49 -8.78 15.54
N SER A 248 -18.62 -8.19 16.73
CA SER A 248 -19.84 -7.51 17.19
C SER A 248 -19.97 -6.06 16.71
N ARG A 249 -18.98 -5.54 15.96
CA ARG A 249 -18.86 -4.12 15.59
C ARG A 249 -18.99 -3.20 16.80
N TRP A 250 -18.19 -3.45 17.83
CA TRP A 250 -18.22 -2.79 19.14
C TRP A 250 -19.57 -2.98 19.86
N PHE A 251 -19.90 -4.24 20.14
CA PHE A 251 -21.04 -4.66 20.98
C PHE A 251 -22.40 -4.18 20.44
N GLY A 252 -22.55 -4.18 19.11
CA GLY A 252 -23.73 -3.69 18.40
C GLY A 252 -23.79 -2.18 18.18
N SER A 253 -22.79 -1.41 18.63
CA SER A 253 -22.76 0.06 18.49
C SER A 253 -22.49 0.52 17.04
N GLY A 254 -22.03 -0.39 16.18
CA GLY A 254 -21.72 -0.13 14.77
C GLY A 254 -20.39 0.59 14.54
N GLY A 255 -19.59 0.80 15.59
CA GLY A 255 -18.26 1.42 15.53
C GLY A 255 -17.77 1.97 16.89
N PHE A 256 -16.45 2.04 17.05
CA PHE A 256 -15.77 2.45 18.29
C PHE A 256 -16.29 3.78 18.84
N LEU A 257 -16.38 4.81 17.99
CA LEU A 257 -16.82 6.14 18.39
C LEU A 257 -18.24 6.14 18.99
N ARG A 258 -19.14 5.30 18.46
CA ARG A 258 -20.50 5.18 18.98
C ARG A 258 -20.52 4.45 20.31
N ALA A 259 -19.67 3.43 20.48
CA ALA A 259 -19.50 2.73 21.75
C ALA A 259 -18.97 3.68 22.84
N VAL A 260 -17.96 4.52 22.53
CA VAL A 260 -17.44 5.53 23.46
C VAL A 260 -18.51 6.56 23.83
N ARG A 261 -19.28 7.06 22.85
CA ARG A 261 -20.40 7.99 23.10
C ARG A 261 -21.48 7.38 23.98
N ALA A 262 -21.73 6.08 23.86
CA ALA A 262 -22.75 5.39 24.64
C ALA A 262 -22.40 5.24 26.13
N LEU A 263 -21.12 5.40 26.50
CA LEU A 263 -20.70 5.42 27.91
C LEU A 263 -21.17 6.67 28.66
N ASP A 264 -21.51 7.75 27.94
CA ASP A 264 -22.00 9.01 28.51
C ASP A 264 -21.15 9.52 29.69
N LEU A 265 -19.82 9.50 29.51
CA LEU A 265 -18.88 9.86 30.56
C LEU A 265 -19.04 11.34 30.98
N PRO A 266 -18.86 11.68 32.27
CA PRO A 266 -19.06 13.04 32.76
C PRO A 266 -18.19 14.05 32.03
N ARG A 267 -18.81 15.13 31.53
CA ARG A 267 -18.13 16.28 30.89
C ARG A 267 -17.29 15.88 29.67
N MET A 268 -17.62 14.74 29.07
CA MET A 268 -16.93 14.20 27.90
C MET A 268 -17.20 15.06 26.68
N ARG A 269 -16.13 15.60 26.12
CA ARG A 269 -16.13 16.23 24.81
C ARG A 269 -15.41 15.33 23.82
N ILE A 270 -16.00 15.24 22.64
CA ILE A 270 -15.43 14.54 21.50
C ILE A 270 -15.37 15.53 20.36
N GLU A 271 -14.17 15.81 19.87
CA GLU A 271 -13.95 16.69 18.72
C GLU A 271 -12.79 16.19 17.87
N GLY A 272 -12.99 16.16 16.55
CA GLY A 272 -12.02 15.59 15.62
C GLY A 272 -11.70 14.13 15.97
N HIS A 273 -10.45 13.88 16.33
CA HIS A 273 -9.95 12.56 16.72
C HIS A 273 -9.66 12.43 18.23
N TYR A 274 -10.13 13.35 19.06
CA TYR A 274 -9.85 13.35 20.50
C TYR A 274 -11.11 13.24 21.35
N VAL A 275 -10.94 12.65 22.53
CA VAL A 275 -11.91 12.63 23.63
C VAL A 275 -11.26 13.13 24.92
N TRP A 276 -11.93 14.01 25.66
CA TRP A 276 -11.38 14.61 26.88
C TRP A 276 -12.47 15.14 27.83
N ASP A 277 -12.09 15.40 29.07
CA ASP A 277 -12.90 16.09 30.08
C ASP A 277 -12.71 17.60 29.97
N GLU A 278 -13.76 18.34 29.60
CA GLU A 278 -13.69 19.80 29.39
C GLU A 278 -13.34 20.61 30.65
N SER A 279 -13.47 20.02 31.85
CA SER A 279 -13.14 20.69 33.10
C SER A 279 -11.70 20.47 33.55
N ARG A 280 -11.03 19.44 33.03
CA ARG A 280 -9.65 19.09 33.37
C ARG A 280 -8.68 19.42 32.25
N HIS A 281 -9.07 19.20 31.00
CA HIS A 281 -8.21 19.39 29.85
C HIS A 281 -8.62 20.65 29.10
N THR A 282 -7.62 21.40 28.63
CA THR A 282 -7.87 22.41 27.62
C THR A 282 -8.36 21.71 26.36
N ARG A 283 -9.38 22.27 25.69
CA ARG A 283 -9.78 21.82 24.35
C ARG A 283 -8.49 21.65 23.57
N PRO A 284 -8.20 20.45 23.01
CA PRO A 284 -7.08 20.34 22.12
C PRO A 284 -7.32 21.42 21.08
N SER A 285 -6.45 22.43 21.08
CA SER A 285 -6.24 23.17 19.86
C SER A 285 -6.01 22.08 18.81
N ASN A 286 -6.35 22.32 17.55
CA ASN A 286 -5.50 21.71 16.54
C ASN A 286 -4.12 22.28 16.87
N GLY A 287 -3.41 21.62 17.80
CA GLY A 287 -2.11 22.03 18.26
C GLY A 287 -1.36 22.25 16.99
N SER A 288 -0.57 23.31 16.96
CA SER A 288 0.37 23.60 15.90
C SER A 288 1.34 22.42 15.75
N ALA A 289 0.84 21.29 15.25
CA ALA A 289 1.56 20.45 14.36
C ALA A 289 2.15 21.42 13.36
N GLU A 290 3.46 21.40 13.21
CA GLU A 290 4.04 21.94 12.00
C GLU A 290 3.19 21.35 10.87
N ALA A 291 2.58 22.23 10.06
CA ALA A 291 1.84 21.76 8.92
C ALA A 291 2.85 21.00 8.06
N ALA A 292 2.84 19.67 8.16
CA ALA A 292 3.73 18.82 7.37
C ALA A 292 3.55 19.17 5.88
N VAL A 293 2.33 19.61 5.52
CA VAL A 293 1.96 20.16 4.23
C VAL A 293 2.34 21.64 4.15
N VAL A 294 3.23 21.96 3.20
CA VAL A 294 3.64 23.35 2.93
C VAL A 294 2.53 24.08 2.19
N HIS A 295 2.27 25.34 2.56
CA HIS A 295 1.38 26.20 1.79
C HIS A 295 1.97 26.37 0.37
N PRO A 296 1.20 26.17 -0.72
CA PRO A 296 1.75 26.14 -2.10
C PRO A 296 2.63 27.34 -2.47
N ALA A 297 2.35 28.52 -1.89
CA ALA A 297 3.14 29.74 -2.07
C ALA A 297 4.59 29.67 -1.55
N ASN A 298 4.91 28.72 -0.68
CA ASN A 298 6.24 28.55 -0.07
C ASN A 298 7.01 27.37 -0.68
N VAL A 299 6.49 26.75 -1.74
CA VAL A 299 7.16 25.68 -2.48
C VAL A 299 7.90 26.31 -3.66
N PRO A 300 9.21 26.09 -3.83
CA PRO A 300 9.94 26.54 -5.02
C PRO A 300 9.25 26.08 -6.30
N GLU A 301 9.24 26.91 -7.34
CA GLU A 301 8.50 26.65 -8.58
C GLU A 301 8.87 25.29 -9.22
N VAL A 302 10.16 24.98 -9.26
CA VAL A 302 10.66 23.69 -9.75
C VAL A 302 10.11 22.51 -8.93
N VAL A 303 10.08 22.62 -7.60
CA VAL A 303 9.54 21.58 -6.71
C VAL A 303 8.03 21.46 -6.89
N ALA A 304 7.31 22.58 -7.04
CA ALA A 304 5.88 22.59 -7.29
C ALA A 304 5.53 21.87 -8.60
N ARG A 305 6.30 22.10 -9.68
CA ARG A 305 6.16 21.40 -10.97
C ARG A 305 6.39 19.90 -10.81
N VAL A 306 7.53 19.51 -10.24
CA VAL A 306 7.90 18.10 -10.04
C VAL A 306 6.88 17.37 -9.16
N THR A 307 6.43 18.00 -8.07
CA THR A 307 5.42 17.39 -7.18
C THR A 307 4.04 17.29 -7.83
N ALA A 308 3.63 18.26 -8.64
CA ALA A 308 2.36 18.22 -9.36
C ALA A 308 2.33 17.08 -10.39
N ASP A 309 3.35 16.99 -11.25
CA ASP A 309 3.39 16.02 -12.33
C ASP A 309 3.56 14.59 -11.81
N LEU A 310 4.34 14.41 -10.74
CA LEU A 310 4.54 13.11 -10.09
C LEU A 310 3.48 12.80 -9.03
N LYS A 311 2.50 13.69 -8.82
CA LYS A 311 1.41 13.58 -7.83
C LYS A 311 1.91 13.31 -6.42
N LEU A 312 3.01 13.94 -6.03
CA LEU A 312 3.60 13.83 -4.72
C LEU A 312 2.85 14.72 -3.72
N THR A 313 2.80 14.29 -2.46
CA THR A 313 2.28 15.15 -1.39
C THR A 313 3.28 16.27 -1.11
N ALA A 314 2.83 17.53 -1.13
CA ALA A 314 3.70 18.68 -0.87
C ALA A 314 4.08 18.76 0.62
N LEU A 315 5.16 18.09 1.01
CA LEU A 315 5.67 18.12 2.39
C LEU A 315 6.84 19.09 2.57
N THR A 316 7.07 19.52 3.82
CA THR A 316 8.24 20.33 4.18
C THR A 316 9.54 19.52 4.03
N PRO A 317 10.70 20.17 3.77
CA PRO A 317 11.99 19.49 3.77
C PRO A 317 12.29 18.75 5.07
N ALA A 318 11.92 19.34 6.22
CA ALA A 318 12.07 18.70 7.52
C ALA A 318 11.25 17.40 7.64
N SER A 319 10.03 17.38 7.09
CA SER A 319 9.19 16.18 7.07
C SER A 319 9.81 15.08 6.21
N TRP A 320 10.39 15.39 5.04
CA TRP A 320 11.10 14.41 4.21
C TRP A 320 12.28 13.80 4.95
N THR A 321 13.13 14.62 5.57
CA THR A 321 14.28 14.15 6.36
C THR A 321 13.86 13.25 7.53
N ARG A 322 12.74 13.56 8.21
CA ARG A 322 12.20 12.71 9.27
C ARG A 322 11.71 11.36 8.73
N ILE A 323 11.06 11.34 7.57
CA ILE A 323 10.65 10.09 6.90
C ILE A 323 11.89 9.23 6.60
N HIS A 324 12.91 9.78 5.93
CA HIS A 324 14.13 9.04 5.59
C HIS A 324 14.82 8.46 6.83
N SER A 325 14.91 9.27 7.90
CA SER A 325 15.53 8.87 9.17
C SER A 325 14.76 7.75 9.86
N PHE A 326 13.43 7.86 9.91
CA PHE A 326 12.58 6.81 10.48
C PHE A 326 12.73 5.50 9.70
N LEU A 327 12.65 5.56 8.36
CA LEU A 327 12.74 4.37 7.52
C LEU A 327 14.08 3.63 7.72
N ALA A 328 15.20 4.36 7.76
CA ALA A 328 16.52 3.79 8.01
C ALA A 328 16.64 3.13 9.39
N ALA A 329 16.12 3.78 10.45
CA ALA A 329 16.12 3.24 11.80
C ALA A 329 15.25 1.97 11.91
N TYR A 330 14.09 1.97 11.26
CA TYR A 330 13.15 0.85 11.27
C TYR A 330 13.77 -0.40 10.63
N VAL A 331 14.32 -0.30 9.41
CA VAL A 331 14.91 -1.46 8.71
C VAL A 331 16.21 -1.97 9.32
N SER A 332 16.84 -1.17 10.19
CA SER A 332 18.00 -1.61 10.95
C SER A 332 17.63 -2.49 12.15
N THR A 333 16.36 -2.50 12.56
CA THR A 333 15.89 -3.15 13.80
C THR A 333 14.76 -4.14 13.58
N HIS A 334 14.03 -4.03 12.47
CA HIS A 334 12.87 -4.84 12.11
C HIS A 334 13.09 -5.51 10.76
N GLU A 335 12.40 -6.64 10.54
CA GLU A 335 12.29 -7.23 9.22
C GLU A 335 11.51 -6.30 8.29
N PHE A 336 11.89 -6.25 7.01
CA PHE A 336 11.24 -5.36 6.06
C PHE A 336 9.83 -5.87 5.71
N ASN A 337 8.85 -5.01 5.97
CA ASN A 337 7.48 -5.14 5.49
C ASN A 337 7.00 -3.75 5.06
N LEU A 338 6.69 -3.56 3.77
CA LEU A 338 6.29 -2.25 3.23
C LEU A 338 5.02 -1.71 3.91
N ASN A 339 4.05 -2.58 4.21
CA ASN A 339 2.79 -2.16 4.83
C ASN A 339 3.00 -1.69 6.28
N GLU A 340 3.77 -2.45 7.04
CA GLU A 340 4.07 -2.14 8.44
C GLU A 340 4.95 -0.90 8.58
N ILE A 341 6.04 -0.80 7.81
CA ILE A 341 6.96 0.34 7.91
C ILE A 341 6.27 1.66 7.52
N THR A 342 5.39 1.65 6.52
CA THR A 342 4.67 2.86 6.10
C THR A 342 3.60 3.28 7.11
N LYS A 343 2.93 2.31 7.74
CA LYS A 343 2.00 2.56 8.85
C LYS A 343 2.72 3.09 10.08
N ALA A 344 3.81 2.44 10.48
CA ALA A 344 4.64 2.83 11.62
C ALA A 344 5.25 4.22 11.43
N ALA A 345 5.72 4.54 10.23
CA ALA A 345 6.24 5.87 9.91
C ALA A 345 5.17 6.95 10.09
N ARG A 346 3.96 6.72 9.58
CA ARG A 346 2.83 7.65 9.74
C ARG A 346 2.49 7.84 11.22
N ASP A 347 2.39 6.75 11.98
CA ASP A 347 1.99 6.79 13.38
C ASP A 347 3.05 7.48 14.25
N GLN A 348 4.32 7.10 14.09
CA GLN A 348 5.42 7.73 14.83
C GLN A 348 5.57 9.22 14.51
N LEU A 349 5.51 9.61 13.22
CA LEU A 349 5.61 11.03 12.88
C LEU A 349 4.41 11.83 13.40
N ALA A 350 3.22 11.23 13.47
CA ALA A 350 2.06 11.87 14.08
C ALA A 350 2.25 12.09 15.60
N ASP A 351 2.86 11.14 16.30
CA ASP A 351 3.23 11.26 17.71
C ASP A 351 4.31 12.35 17.91
N ASP A 352 5.23 12.51 16.96
CA ASP A 352 6.24 13.58 16.92
C ASP A 352 5.68 14.95 16.47
N GLY A 353 4.35 15.06 16.34
CA GLY A 353 3.64 16.30 15.97
C GLY A 353 3.60 16.60 14.47
N VAL A 354 3.99 15.67 13.60
CA VAL A 354 4.04 15.83 12.13
C VAL A 354 3.00 14.91 11.47
N ARG A 355 1.88 15.48 11.04
CA ARG A 355 0.81 14.70 10.41
C ARG A 355 1.06 14.48 8.92
N ILE A 356 1.33 13.23 8.54
CA ILE A 356 1.51 12.82 7.14
C ILE A 356 0.48 11.76 6.73
N ASN A 357 0.28 11.61 5.42
CA ASN A 357 -0.46 10.48 4.85
C ASN A 357 0.49 9.29 4.69
N ARG A 358 0.02 8.04 4.91
CA ARG A 358 0.78 6.80 4.66
C ARG A 358 1.35 6.72 3.24
N LYS A 359 0.72 7.36 2.25
CA LYS A 359 1.23 7.45 0.88
C LYS A 359 2.58 8.16 0.78
N ALA A 360 2.90 9.09 1.68
CA ALA A 360 4.18 9.79 1.67
C ALA A 360 5.40 8.87 1.96
N PRO A 361 5.44 8.11 3.07
CA PRO A 361 6.52 7.15 3.28
C PRO A 361 6.48 6.03 2.25
N ALA A 362 5.31 5.60 1.76
CA ALA A 362 5.22 4.60 0.70
C ALA A 362 5.93 5.06 -0.60
N LEU A 363 5.74 6.33 -0.99
CA LEU A 363 6.44 6.93 -2.13
C LEU A 363 7.97 6.93 -1.95
N VAL A 364 8.46 7.19 -0.73
CA VAL A 364 9.90 7.13 -0.43
C VAL A 364 10.43 5.70 -0.55
N VAL A 365 9.74 4.72 0.03
CA VAL A 365 10.13 3.30 -0.05
C VAL A 365 10.17 2.83 -1.50
N GLN A 366 9.12 3.12 -2.28
CA GLN A 366 9.04 2.77 -3.69
C GLN A 366 10.11 3.47 -4.52
N GLY A 367 10.25 4.79 -4.37
CA GLY A 367 11.21 5.56 -5.14
C GLY A 367 12.66 5.19 -4.80
N ALA A 368 12.98 4.90 -3.54
CA ALA A 368 14.29 4.38 -3.16
C ALA A 368 14.56 3.01 -3.80
N ALA A 369 13.58 2.10 -3.81
CA ALA A 369 13.71 0.80 -4.47
C ALA A 369 13.96 0.92 -5.98
N TYR A 370 13.21 1.77 -6.69
CA TYR A 370 13.43 2.02 -8.12
C TYR A 370 14.73 2.79 -8.41
N GLY A 371 15.16 3.64 -7.46
CA GLY A 371 16.47 4.29 -7.46
C GLY A 371 17.66 3.39 -7.08
N GLY A 372 17.44 2.08 -6.89
CA GLY A 372 18.50 1.11 -6.62
C GLY A 372 18.88 0.94 -5.16
N CYS A 373 18.11 1.51 -4.23
CA CYS A 373 18.27 1.34 -2.79
C CYS A 373 17.02 0.68 -2.17
N PRO A 374 16.73 -0.61 -2.48
CA PRO A 374 15.63 -1.31 -1.83
C PRO A 374 15.90 -1.44 -0.33
N LEU A 375 14.88 -1.17 0.48
CA LEU A 375 15.00 -1.08 1.93
C LEU A 375 15.25 -2.43 2.63
N PHE A 376 14.95 -3.54 1.96
CA PHE A 376 15.25 -4.90 2.44
C PHE A 376 16.69 -5.35 2.16
N ARG A 377 17.52 -4.53 1.51
CA ARG A 377 18.91 -4.92 1.18
C ARG A 377 19.76 -5.09 2.45
N GLN A 378 20.84 -5.85 2.29
CA GLN A 378 21.86 -6.03 3.34
C GLN A 378 23.22 -5.51 2.85
N PRO A 379 23.96 -4.71 3.66
CA PRO A 379 23.53 -4.14 4.95
C PRO A 379 22.35 -3.15 4.79
N PRO A 380 21.57 -2.88 5.85
CA PRO A 380 20.44 -1.96 5.79
C PRO A 380 20.88 -0.55 5.36
N PRO A 381 20.08 0.17 4.54
CA PRO A 381 20.45 1.48 4.05
C PRO A 381 20.40 2.56 5.13
N THR A 382 21.30 3.53 5.01
CA THR A 382 21.29 4.78 5.79
C THR A 382 20.23 5.75 5.26
N ALA A 383 19.82 6.73 6.09
CA ALA A 383 18.87 7.75 5.69
C ALA A 383 19.32 8.54 4.46
N ASN A 384 20.63 8.81 4.33
CA ASN A 384 21.20 9.53 3.18
C ASN A 384 21.13 8.69 1.90
N GLU A 385 21.37 7.38 1.97
CA GLU A 385 21.25 6.50 0.80
C GLU A 385 19.80 6.37 0.34
N ILE A 386 18.84 6.29 1.29
CA ILE A 386 17.40 6.30 0.98
C ILE A 386 17.02 7.61 0.29
N ALA A 387 17.39 8.75 0.87
CA ALA A 387 17.09 10.07 0.33
C ALA A 387 17.69 10.26 -1.06
N HIS A 388 18.96 9.88 -1.25
CA HIS A 388 19.65 9.96 -2.52
C HIS A 388 18.96 9.12 -3.59
N ALA A 389 18.71 7.83 -3.33
CA ALA A 389 18.05 6.96 -4.29
C ALA A 389 16.63 7.43 -4.64
N PHE A 390 15.89 7.92 -3.65
CA PHE A 390 14.57 8.50 -3.86
C PHE A 390 14.62 9.72 -4.80
N VAL A 391 15.56 10.65 -4.56
CA VAL A 391 15.71 11.86 -5.39
C VAL A 391 16.23 11.54 -6.80
N GLU A 392 17.19 10.63 -6.94
CA GLU A 392 17.66 10.17 -8.26
C GLU A 392 16.52 9.58 -9.08
N ASN A 393 15.69 8.73 -8.47
CA ASN A 393 14.52 8.18 -9.14
C ASN A 393 13.52 9.26 -9.55
N LEU A 394 13.30 10.25 -8.68
CA LEU A 394 12.40 11.37 -8.94
C LEU A 394 12.91 12.27 -10.08
N LEU A 395 14.21 12.56 -10.14
CA LEU A 395 14.83 13.32 -11.23
C LEU A 395 14.81 12.53 -12.55
N ALA A 396 15.10 11.23 -12.52
CA ALA A 396 15.01 10.38 -13.70
C ALA A 396 13.57 10.33 -14.26
N ARG A 397 12.57 10.30 -13.38
CA ARG A 397 11.15 10.37 -13.77
C ARG A 397 10.76 11.73 -14.32
N ALA A 398 11.23 12.81 -13.71
CA ALA A 398 11.00 14.16 -14.23
C ALA A 398 11.58 14.30 -15.65
N ALA A 399 12.80 13.79 -15.88
CA ALA A 399 13.41 13.77 -17.20
C ALA A 399 12.62 12.90 -18.20
N ALA A 400 12.14 11.73 -17.78
CA ALA A 400 11.31 10.86 -18.63
C ALA A 400 9.93 11.45 -18.97
N ALA A 401 9.45 12.39 -18.16
CA ALA A 401 8.22 13.15 -18.39
C ALA A 401 8.45 14.47 -19.14
N ASP A 402 9.65 14.66 -19.72
CA ASP A 402 10.07 15.89 -20.43
C ASP A 402 9.93 17.17 -19.57
N ILE A 403 10.09 17.07 -18.25
CA ILE A 403 10.12 18.23 -17.35
C ILE A 403 11.48 18.92 -17.50
N GLU A 404 11.52 20.06 -18.18
CA GLU A 404 12.75 20.85 -18.35
C GLU A 404 13.25 21.39 -17.00
N LEU A 405 14.43 20.95 -16.55
CA LEU A 405 15.11 21.49 -15.38
C LEU A 405 16.18 22.51 -15.82
N ALA A 406 16.10 23.73 -15.30
CA ALA A 406 17.10 24.76 -15.55
C ALA A 406 18.42 24.44 -14.81
N GLN A 407 19.49 25.16 -15.14
CA GLN A 407 20.76 25.00 -14.43
C GLN A 407 20.60 25.36 -12.95
N GLY A 408 20.83 24.39 -12.05
CA GLY A 408 20.70 24.56 -10.59
C GLY A 408 19.34 24.15 -10.01
N ASP A 409 18.35 23.82 -10.85
CA ASP A 409 17.05 23.30 -10.41
C ASP A 409 17.19 21.95 -9.67
N ASP A 410 18.15 21.13 -10.11
CA ASP A 410 18.48 19.85 -9.49
C ASP A 410 18.94 20.01 -8.04
N VAL A 411 19.72 21.07 -7.75
CA VAL A 411 20.17 21.39 -6.39
C VAL A 411 18.99 21.76 -5.49
N VAL A 412 18.07 22.59 -6.00
CA VAL A 412 16.86 23.00 -5.24
C VAL A 412 15.97 21.79 -4.92
N VAL A 413 15.77 20.89 -5.90
CA VAL A 413 15.00 19.65 -5.70
C VAL A 413 15.69 18.75 -4.67
N ARG A 414 17.00 18.56 -4.79
CA ARG A 414 17.83 17.77 -3.85
C ARG A 414 17.74 18.29 -2.42
N GLU A 415 17.91 19.59 -2.22
CA GLU A 415 17.77 20.23 -0.90
C GLU A 415 16.36 20.06 -0.33
N TRP A 416 15.33 20.23 -1.16
CA TRP A 416 13.94 20.12 -0.72
C TRP A 416 13.57 18.73 -0.22
N PHE A 417 14.05 17.68 -0.89
CA PHE A 417 13.75 16.29 -0.54
C PHE A 417 14.77 15.67 0.44
N GLY A 418 15.67 16.47 1.02
CA GLY A 418 16.59 16.04 2.06
C GLY A 418 17.78 15.22 1.57
N SER A 419 18.20 15.43 0.32
CA SER A 419 19.41 14.82 -0.28
C SER A 419 20.35 15.88 -0.87
N PRO A 420 20.91 16.79 -0.03
CA PRO A 420 21.85 17.79 -0.53
C PRO A 420 23.06 17.12 -1.19
N ALA A 421 23.58 17.72 -2.26
CA ALA A 421 24.80 17.23 -2.89
C ALA A 421 25.92 17.17 -1.85
N SER A 422 26.68 16.07 -1.85
CA SER A 422 27.90 16.00 -1.05
C SER A 422 28.93 16.91 -1.72
N ASP A 423 29.42 17.92 -0.99
CA ASP A 423 30.54 18.78 -1.42
C ASP A 423 31.80 17.98 -1.79
#